data_AF-H6BHS7-F1
#
_entry.id   AF-H6BHS7-F1
#
_cell.length_a   1.000
_cell.length_b   1.000
_cell.length_c   1.000
_cell.angle_alpha   90.00
_cell.angle_beta   90.00
_cell.angle_gamma   90.00
#
_symmetry.space_group_name_H-M   'P 1'
#
loop_
_entity.id
_entity.type
_entity.pdbx_description
1 polymer ?
#
loop_
_entity_poly.entity_id
_entity_poly.type
_entity_poly.pdbx_seq_one_letter_code
_entity_poly.pdbx_strand_id
1 'polypeptide(L)'
;MWFFEKSSEALSSYNSLMGVSSCVMLMGLSFMGLAVMVSQKWRYESDKLTSFECGFDPMSSSRMPFSLRFFLLALLFLVFDLEMVLFFPYVFSVMSYFSELGIMSKIWSFVFLLVLVLGLAHELNEGTLDWEMDE
;
A
#
# COMPACT_ATOMS: atom_id res chain seq x y z
N MET A 1 37.25 -6.03 -5.62
CA MET A 1 37.32 -4.62 -5.18
C MET A 1 35.99 -3.90 -5.45
N TRP A 2 35.53 -3.84 -6.71
CA TRP A 2 34.22 -3.27 -7.10
C TRP A 2 33.00 -3.80 -6.30
N PHE A 3 32.92 -5.11 -6.06
CA PHE A 3 31.84 -5.72 -5.25
C PHE A 3 31.88 -5.28 -3.77
N PHE A 4 33.06 -5.18 -3.18
CA PHE A 4 33.24 -4.73 -1.79
C PHE A 4 32.91 -3.23 -1.65
N GLU A 5 33.30 -2.42 -2.62
CA GLU A 5 32.98 -0.99 -2.64
C GLU A 5 31.48 -0.75 -2.80
N LYS A 6 30.83 -1.46 -3.73
CA LYS A 6 29.36 -1.46 -3.88
C LYS A 6 28.64 -1.91 -2.61
N SER A 7 29.18 -2.92 -1.91
CA SER A 7 28.62 -3.38 -0.63
C SER A 7 28.76 -2.35 0.49
N SER A 8 29.86 -1.60 0.52
CA SER A 8 30.10 -0.50 1.47
C SER A 8 29.17 0.70 1.20
N GLU A 9 28.98 1.07 -0.07
CA GLU A 9 28.03 2.11 -0.48
C GLU A 9 26.57 1.73 -0.15
N ALA A 10 26.21 0.46 -0.34
CA ALA A 10 24.89 -0.06 0.01
C ALA A 10 24.67 -0.04 1.53
N LEU A 11 25.68 -0.44 2.32
CA LEU A 11 25.64 -0.38 3.78
C LEU A 11 25.54 1.06 4.30
N SER A 12 26.28 2.00 3.71
CA SER A 12 26.19 3.43 4.02
C SER A 12 24.78 3.98 3.73
N SER A 13 24.23 3.65 2.57
CA SER A 13 22.87 4.02 2.17
C SER A 13 21.81 3.43 3.11
N TYR A 14 21.95 2.15 3.48
CA TYR A 14 21.06 1.48 4.43
C TYR A 14 21.10 2.15 5.81
N ASN A 15 22.30 2.44 6.34
CA ASN A 15 22.45 3.14 7.62
C ASN A 15 21.80 4.53 7.59
N SER A 16 21.92 5.26 6.48
CA SER A 16 21.26 6.56 6.31
C SER A 16 19.73 6.45 6.32
N LEU A 17 19.16 5.43 5.66
CA LEU A 17 17.71 5.17 5.64
C LEU A 17 17.19 4.77 7.03
N MET A 18 17.91 3.88 7.73
CA MET A 18 17.60 3.51 9.11
C MET A 18 17.64 4.73 10.05
N GLY A 19 18.61 5.63 9.85
CA GLY A 19 18.70 6.89 10.57
C GLY A 19 17.49 7.79 10.34
N VAL A 20 17.08 8.01 9.08
CA VAL A 20 15.92 8.84 8.77
C VAL A 20 14.63 8.24 9.34
N SER A 21 14.41 6.93 9.20
CA SER A 21 13.21 6.26 9.73
C SER A 21 13.11 6.37 11.26
N SER A 22 14.22 6.23 11.97
CA SER A 22 14.24 6.36 13.44
C SER A 22 13.98 7.80 13.89
N CYS A 23 14.53 8.81 13.19
CA CYS A 23 14.21 10.21 13.44
C CYS A 23 12.70 10.51 13.28
N VAL A 24 12.06 9.99 12.23
CA VAL A 24 10.61 10.19 12.00
C VAL A 24 9.79 9.57 13.12
N MET A 25 10.12 8.35 13.56
CA MET A 25 9.44 7.70 14.69
C MET A 25 9.62 8.50 15.99
N LEU A 26 10.82 9.00 16.27
CA LEU A 26 11.09 9.82 17.46
C LEU A 26 10.35 11.16 17.44
N MET A 27 10.24 11.80 16.27
CA MET A 27 9.40 12.98 16.10
C MET A 27 7.94 12.66 16.41
N GLY A 28 7.37 11.59 15.86
CA GLY A 28 5.98 11.21 16.14
C GLY A 28 5.71 10.98 17.64
N LEU A 29 6.62 10.27 18.32
CA LEU A 29 6.51 10.02 19.76
C LEU A 29 6.66 11.30 20.60
N SER A 30 7.55 12.21 20.21
CA SER A 30 7.71 13.48 20.94
C SER A 30 6.48 14.38 20.77
N PHE A 31 5.89 14.45 19.58
CA PHE A 31 4.62 15.16 19.36
C PHE A 31 3.49 14.56 20.18
N MET A 32 3.34 13.24 20.21
CA MET A 32 2.37 12.55 21.06
C MET A 32 2.60 12.86 22.54
N GLY A 33 3.86 12.82 23.00
CA GLY A 33 4.23 13.12 24.39
C GLY A 33 3.91 14.57 24.78
N LEU A 34 4.24 15.54 23.93
CA LEU A 34 3.90 16.95 24.15
C LEU A 34 2.38 17.16 24.16
N ALA A 35 1.63 16.51 23.26
CA ALA A 35 0.16 16.60 23.24
C ALA A 35 -0.47 16.11 24.55
N VAL A 36 0.06 15.01 25.10
CA VAL A 36 -0.35 14.49 26.41
C VAL A 36 0.02 15.46 27.53
N MET A 37 1.24 16.02 27.54
CA MET A 37 1.67 17.00 28.55
C MET A 37 0.85 18.30 28.55
N VAL A 38 0.47 18.79 27.36
CA VAL A 38 -0.36 20.01 27.21
C VAL A 38 -1.84 19.75 27.52
N SER A 39 -2.30 18.50 27.43
CA SER A 39 -3.70 18.15 27.66
C SER A 39 -4.17 18.60 29.04
N GLN A 40 -5.22 19.44 29.07
CA GLN A 40 -5.75 20.01 30.31
C GLN A 40 -6.81 19.13 30.99
N LYS A 41 -7.28 18.06 30.33
CA LYS A 41 -8.37 17.21 30.83
C LYS A 41 -7.88 15.78 31.07
N TRP A 42 -7.24 15.59 32.22
CA TRP A 42 -6.86 14.26 32.75
C TRP A 42 -7.99 13.56 33.52
N ARG A 43 -9.13 14.23 33.70
CA ARG A 43 -10.25 13.69 34.45
C ARG A 43 -11.03 12.69 33.61
N TYR A 44 -11.17 11.50 34.15
CA TYR A 44 -11.99 10.43 33.61
C TYR A 44 -13.47 10.82 33.70
N GLU A 45 -14.12 11.00 32.56
CA GLU A 45 -15.56 11.23 32.46
C GLU A 45 -16.14 10.11 31.61
N SER A 46 -17.02 9.29 32.20
CA SER A 46 -17.59 8.10 31.55
C SER A 46 -18.30 8.45 30.24
N ASP A 47 -18.97 9.61 30.18
CA ASP A 47 -19.75 10.05 29.03
C ASP A 47 -18.85 10.34 27.80
N LYS A 48 -17.61 10.77 28.02
CA LYS A 48 -16.61 11.01 26.95
C LYS A 48 -16.01 9.72 26.38
N LEU A 49 -16.22 8.59 27.05
CA LEU A 49 -15.73 7.28 26.64
C LEU A 49 -16.79 6.46 25.91
N THR A 50 -18.02 6.98 25.83
CA THR A 50 -19.09 6.40 25.02
C THR A 50 -18.88 6.71 23.53
N SER A 51 -19.40 5.87 22.65
CA SER A 51 -19.33 6.08 21.19
C SER A 51 -20.01 7.40 20.81
N PHE A 52 -19.36 8.17 19.95
CA PHE A 52 -19.94 9.41 19.44
C PHE A 52 -21.10 9.10 18.51
N GLU A 53 -22.32 9.33 19.01
CA GLU A 53 -23.58 9.23 18.28
C GLU A 53 -24.28 10.60 18.32
N CYS A 54 -25.46 10.73 17.68
CA CYS A 54 -26.29 11.94 17.73
C CYS A 54 -26.92 12.23 19.12
N GLY A 55 -26.29 11.80 20.22
CA GLY A 55 -26.79 11.97 21.59
C GLY A 55 -27.69 10.83 22.09
N PHE A 56 -27.69 9.69 21.39
CA PHE A 56 -28.47 8.50 21.74
C PHE A 56 -27.56 7.33 22.08
N ASP A 57 -28.06 6.42 22.93
CA ASP A 57 -27.40 5.14 23.17
C ASP A 57 -27.34 4.34 21.86
N PRO A 58 -26.25 3.60 21.60
CA PRO A 58 -26.10 2.84 20.36
C PRO A 58 -27.26 1.84 20.20
N MET A 59 -28.10 2.08 19.20
CA MET A 59 -29.37 1.36 19.02
C MET A 59 -29.21 -0.07 18.49
N SER A 60 -28.02 -0.44 17.99
CA SER A 60 -27.76 -1.79 17.46
C SER A 60 -26.29 -2.18 17.60
N SER A 61 -26.01 -3.48 17.52
CA SER A 61 -24.64 -3.95 17.41
C SER A 61 -24.01 -3.43 16.12
N SER A 62 -22.85 -2.77 16.20
CA SER A 62 -22.09 -2.24 15.05
C SER A 62 -21.53 -3.31 14.09
N ARG A 63 -22.02 -4.55 14.17
CA ARG A 63 -21.60 -5.67 13.33
C ARG A 63 -22.31 -5.58 11.99
N MET A 64 -21.78 -4.73 11.12
CA MET A 64 -22.09 -4.75 9.70
C MET A 64 -21.48 -6.02 9.07
N PRO A 65 -22.21 -6.71 8.17
CA PRO A 65 -21.61 -7.81 7.42
C PRO A 65 -20.42 -7.30 6.62
N PHE A 66 -19.34 -8.08 6.59
CA PHE A 66 -18.16 -7.77 5.80
C PHE A 66 -18.53 -7.77 4.31
N SER A 67 -18.22 -6.68 3.60
CA SER A 67 -18.53 -6.59 2.17
C SER A 67 -17.49 -7.36 1.36
N LEU A 68 -17.96 -8.29 0.54
CA LEU A 68 -17.12 -9.06 -0.38
C LEU A 68 -16.40 -8.17 -1.41
N ARG A 69 -16.93 -6.97 -1.68
CA ARG A 69 -16.34 -5.98 -2.59
C ARG A 69 -14.93 -5.56 -2.15
N PHE A 70 -14.73 -5.24 -0.87
CA PHE A 70 -13.39 -4.87 -0.37
C PHE A 70 -12.40 -6.04 -0.41
N PHE A 71 -12.89 -7.27 -0.27
CA PHE A 71 -12.07 -8.47 -0.41
C PHE A 71 -11.63 -8.70 -1.86
N LEU A 72 -12.54 -8.57 -2.82
CA LEU A 72 -12.21 -8.71 -4.24
C LEU A 72 -11.22 -7.63 -4.70
N LEU A 73 -11.40 -6.38 -4.25
CA LEU A 73 -10.43 -5.30 -4.47
C LEU A 73 -9.03 -5.63 -3.93
N ALA A 74 -8.95 -6.13 -2.68
CA ALA A 74 -7.67 -6.51 -2.08
C ALA A 74 -7.01 -7.70 -2.82
N LEU A 75 -7.81 -8.66 -3.27
CA LEU A 75 -7.33 -9.80 -4.05
C LEU A 75 -6.82 -9.37 -5.43
N LEU A 76 -7.56 -8.50 -6.13
CA LEU A 76 -7.16 -7.94 -7.41
C LEU A 76 -5.86 -7.14 -7.28
N PHE A 77 -5.75 -6.30 -6.25
CA PHE A 77 -4.53 -5.55 -5.95
C PHE A 77 -3.35 -6.49 -5.68
N LEU A 78 -3.55 -7.55 -4.90
CA LEU A 78 -2.50 -8.53 -4.59
C LEU A 78 -1.98 -9.23 -5.85
N VAL A 79 -2.87 -9.68 -6.73
CA VAL A 79 -2.48 -10.36 -7.99
C VAL A 79 -1.74 -9.39 -8.90
N PHE A 80 -2.28 -8.18 -9.11
CA PHE A 80 -1.65 -7.18 -9.95
C PHE A 80 -0.28 -6.74 -9.41
N ASP A 81 -0.14 -6.55 -8.10
CA ASP A 81 1.14 -6.21 -7.46
C ASP A 81 2.19 -7.33 -7.64
N LEU A 82 1.77 -8.59 -7.50
CA LEU A 82 2.63 -9.75 -7.77
C LEU A 82 3.10 -9.75 -9.24
N GLU A 83 2.19 -9.56 -10.19
CA GLU A 83 2.51 -9.57 -11.61
C GLU A 83 3.43 -8.40 -11.99
N MET A 84 3.29 -7.24 -11.36
CA MET A 84 4.18 -6.09 -11.55
C MET A 84 5.58 -6.36 -10.98
N VAL A 85 5.70 -7.05 -9.83
CA VAL A 85 6.99 -7.48 -9.28
C VAL A 85 7.71 -8.43 -10.25
N LEU A 86 6.98 -9.34 -10.90
CA LEU A 86 7.55 -10.24 -11.92
C LEU A 86 7.97 -9.49 -13.19
N PHE A 87 7.28 -8.40 -13.54
CA PHE A 87 7.61 -7.59 -14.72
C PHE A 87 8.82 -6.65 -14.50
N PHE A 88 9.06 -6.22 -13.26
CA PHE A 88 10.14 -5.30 -12.91
C PHE A 88 11.55 -5.67 -13.43
N PRO A 89 12.06 -6.91 -13.31
CA PRO A 89 13.36 -7.28 -13.84
C PRO A 89 13.46 -7.13 -15.37
N TYR A 90 12.35 -7.35 -16.08
CA TYR A 90 12.29 -7.13 -17.52
C TYR A 90 12.42 -5.65 -17.87
N VAL A 91 11.74 -4.76 -17.12
CA VAL A 91 11.85 -3.30 -17.30
C VAL A 91 13.30 -2.83 -17.13
N PHE A 92 14.01 -3.35 -16.12
CA PHE A 92 15.42 -3.03 -15.91
C PHE A 92 16.33 -3.49 -17.06
N SER A 93 16.06 -4.68 -17.61
CA SER A 93 16.77 -5.21 -18.78
C SER A 93 16.53 -4.37 -20.04
N VAL A 94 15.28 -3.96 -20.28
CA VAL A 94 14.89 -3.02 -21.35
C VAL A 94 15.62 -1.69 -21.23
N MET A 95 15.70 -1.12 -20.02
CA MET A 95 16.38 0.15 -19.80
C MET A 95 17.89 0.07 -20.09
N SER A 96 18.52 -1.08 -19.82
CA SER A 96 19.97 -1.24 -19.93
C SER A 96 20.43 -1.72 -21.32
N TYR A 97 19.64 -2.57 -22.01
CA TYR A 97 20.05 -3.30 -23.21
C TYR A 97 18.97 -3.37 -24.29
N PHE A 98 18.22 -2.28 -24.51
CA PHE A 98 17.05 -2.28 -25.40
C PHE A 98 17.30 -2.83 -26.81
N SER A 99 18.42 -2.45 -27.44
CA SER A 99 18.78 -2.87 -28.80
C SER A 99 19.24 -4.33 -28.88
N GLU A 100 19.78 -4.88 -27.80
CA GLU A 100 20.30 -6.25 -27.73
C GLU A 100 19.21 -7.25 -27.34
N LEU A 101 18.06 -6.78 -26.85
CA LEU A 101 16.92 -7.62 -26.54
C LEU A 101 16.34 -8.25 -27.81
N GLY A 102 16.38 -9.59 -27.83
CA GLY A 102 15.79 -10.39 -28.89
C GLY A 102 14.31 -10.07 -29.11
N ILE A 103 13.88 -10.12 -30.37
CA ILE A 103 12.49 -9.82 -30.79
C ILE A 103 11.48 -10.68 -30.02
N MET A 104 11.82 -11.95 -29.74
CA MET A 104 10.96 -12.84 -28.95
C MET A 104 10.70 -12.32 -27.54
N SER A 105 11.71 -11.79 -26.85
CA SER A 105 11.56 -11.24 -25.49
C SER A 105 10.57 -10.06 -25.48
N LYS A 106 10.67 -9.19 -26.50
CA LYS A 106 9.75 -8.06 -26.69
C LYS A 106 8.31 -8.53 -26.92
N ILE A 107 8.12 -9.56 -27.75
CA ILE A 107 6.78 -10.14 -27.99
C ILE A 107 6.19 -10.71 -26.71
N TRP A 108 6.96 -11.50 -25.95
CA TRP A 108 6.49 -12.07 -24.67
C TRP A 108 6.13 -11.00 -23.66
N SER A 109 6.90 -9.92 -23.57
CA SER A 109 6.55 -8.79 -22.70
C SER A 109 5.27 -8.07 -23.10
N PHE A 110 5.04 -7.94 -24.41
CA PHE A 110 3.81 -7.34 -24.94
C PHE A 110 2.60 -8.24 -24.65
N VAL A 111 2.73 -9.55 -24.83
CA VAL A 111 1.69 -10.53 -24.48
C VAL A 111 1.40 -10.49 -22.98
N PHE A 112 2.44 -10.42 -22.13
CA PHE A 112 2.27 -10.30 -20.68
C PHE A 112 1.48 -9.04 -20.29
N LEU A 113 1.84 -7.88 -20.85
CA LEU A 113 1.08 -6.63 -20.65
C LEU A 113 -0.35 -6.72 -21.18
N LEU A 114 -0.57 -7.42 -22.30
CA LEU A 114 -1.90 -7.63 -22.86
C LEU A 114 -2.78 -8.43 -21.90
N VAL A 115 -2.24 -9.49 -21.29
CA VAL A 115 -2.97 -10.29 -20.29
C VAL A 115 -3.34 -9.44 -19.08
N LEU A 116 -2.45 -8.58 -18.59
CA LEU A 116 -2.75 -7.65 -17.49
C LEU A 116 -3.93 -6.73 -17.82
N VAL A 117 -3.88 -6.08 -18.99
CA VAL A 117 -4.93 -5.15 -19.41
C VAL A 117 -6.26 -5.88 -19.65
N LEU A 118 -6.24 -7.06 -20.27
CA LEU A 118 -7.44 -7.85 -20.51
C LEU A 118 -8.06 -8.40 -19.21
N GLY A 119 -7.23 -8.85 -18.26
CA GLY A 119 -7.69 -9.30 -16.94
C GLY A 119 -8.39 -8.17 -16.19
N LEU A 120 -7.80 -6.98 -16.18
CA LEU A 120 -8.41 -5.79 -15.57
C LEU A 120 -9.70 -5.37 -16.30
N ALA A 121 -9.70 -5.38 -17.64
CA ALA A 121 -10.88 -5.04 -18.43
C ALA A 121 -12.05 -6.03 -18.21
N HIS A 122 -11.74 -7.32 -18.04
CA HIS A 122 -12.73 -8.33 -17.69
C HIS A 122 -13.37 -8.03 -16.33
N GLU A 123 -12.55 -7.77 -15.30
CA GLU A 123 -13.06 -7.48 -13.95
C GLU A 123 -13.86 -6.18 -13.89
N LEU A 124 -13.49 -5.17 -14.69
CA LEU A 124 -14.26 -3.94 -14.85
C LEU A 124 -15.64 -4.21 -15.48
N ASN A 125 -15.72 -5.09 -16.48
CA ASN A 125 -16.98 -5.41 -17.15
C ASN A 125 -17.94 -6.25 -16.27
N GLU A 126 -17.40 -7.01 -15.31
CA GLU A 126 -18.21 -7.73 -14.30
C GLU A 126 -18.82 -6.80 -13.24
N GLY A 127 -18.45 -5.51 -13.22
CA GLY A 127 -19.03 -4.53 -12.29
C GLY A 127 -18.60 -4.71 -10.84
N THR A 128 -17.64 -5.61 -10.55
CA THR A 128 -17.07 -5.80 -9.20
C THR A 128 -16.46 -4.50 -8.65
N LEU A 129 -16.03 -3.61 -9.55
CA LEU A 129 -15.37 -2.34 -9.26
C LEU A 129 -16.33 -1.14 -9.25
N ASP A 130 -17.59 -1.34 -9.65
CA ASP A 130 -18.58 -0.27 -9.63
C ASP A 130 -19.02 0.00 -8.19
N TRP A 131 -18.91 1.27 -7.82
CA TRP A 131 -19.43 1.80 -6.59
C TRP A 131 -20.87 2.20 -6.87
N GLU A 132 -21.80 1.34 -6.48
CA GLU A 132 -23.16 1.81 -6.25
C GLU A 132 -23.08 2.85 -5.13
N MET A 133 -23.27 4.12 -5.49
CA MET A 133 -23.86 5.08 -4.57
C MET A 133 -25.32 4.65 -4.41
N ASP A 134 -25.52 3.57 -3.67
CA ASP A 134 -26.86 3.20 -3.21
C ASP A 134 -27.32 4.34 -2.29
N GLU A 135 -28.29 5.11 -2.76
CA GLU A 135 -29.26 5.80 -1.91
C GLU A 135 -30.12 4.77 -1.17
#